data_AF-A0A382P5E5-F1
#
_entry.id   AF-A0A382P5E5-F1
#
_cell.length_a   1.000
_cell.length_b   1.000
_cell.length_c   1.000
_cell.angle_alpha   90.00
_cell.angle_beta   90.00
_cell.angle_gamma   90.00
#
_symmetry.space_group_name_H-M   'P 1'
#
loop_
_entity.id
_entity.type
_entity.pdbx_description
1 polymer ?
#
loop_
_entity_poly.entity_id
_entity_poly.type
_entity_poly.pdbx_seq_one_letter_code
_entity_poly.pdbx_strand_id
1 'polypeptide(L)' 'YSFFLELGAKDVKLACEMGRENKVPMDMSNILEQNLIEILNRGWGRKNSGILRKLIAEKAGIEFEYAPGGFA' A
#
# COMPACT_ATOMS: atom_id res chain seq x y z
N TYR A 1 -11.26 -0.78 14.71
CA TYR A 1 -11.50 -0.02 13.47
C TYR A 1 -10.55 -0.51 12.39
N SER A 2 -11.05 -0.83 11.20
CA SER A 2 -10.22 -1.26 10.06
C SER A 2 -10.11 -0.10 9.07
N PHE A 3 -8.89 0.23 8.64
CA PHE A 3 -8.63 1.25 7.62
C PHE A 3 -8.49 0.56 6.26
N PHE A 4 -9.29 0.96 5.26
CA PHE A 4 -9.24 0.35 3.93
C PHE A 4 -8.00 0.76 3.16
N LEU A 5 -7.36 -0.20 2.48
CA LEU A 5 -6.18 0.07 1.68
C LEU A 5 -6.44 1.09 0.57
N GLU A 6 -7.60 1.03 -0.10
CA GLU A 6 -7.92 1.96 -1.20
C GLU A 6 -7.93 3.44 -0.74
N LEU A 7 -8.33 3.70 0.50
CA LEU A 7 -8.28 5.05 1.08
C LEU A 7 -6.83 5.47 1.31
N GLY A 8 -6.02 4.59 1.90
CA GLY A 8 -4.58 4.84 2.06
C GLY A 8 -3.85 5.04 0.73
N ALA A 9 -4.22 4.27 -0.31
CA ALA A 9 -3.65 4.41 -1.64
C ALA A 9 -3.97 5.75 -2.28
N LYS A 10 -5.20 6.26 -2.09
CA LYS A 10 -5.57 7.61 -2.52
C LYS A 10 -4.69 8.66 -1.84
N ASP A 11 -4.52 8.58 -0.53
CA ASP A 11 -3.75 9.58 0.22
C ASP A 11 -2.26 9.56 -0.14
N VAL A 12 -1.68 8.36 -0.33
CA VAL A 12 -0.29 8.19 -0.80
C VAL A 12 -0.10 8.78 -2.20
N LYS A 13 -1.04 8.54 -3.12
CA LYS A 13 -1.00 9.12 -4.46
C LYS A 13 -0.99 10.64 -4.41
N LEU A 14 -1.92 11.25 -3.66
CA LEU A 14 -1.99 12.70 -3.51
C LEU A 14 -0.71 13.28 -2.89
N ALA A 15 -0.12 12.61 -1.90
CA ALA A 15 1.15 13.02 -1.30
C ALA A 15 2.31 12.95 -2.31
N CYS A 16 2.37 11.92 -3.15
CA CYS A 16 3.41 11.79 -4.18
C CYS A 16 3.24 12.82 -5.31
N GLU A 17 2.00 13.13 -5.71
CA GLU A 17 1.69 14.22 -6.65
C GLU A 17 2.17 15.57 -6.11
N MET A 18 1.81 15.91 -4.87
CA MET A 18 2.26 17.14 -4.22
C MET A 18 3.79 17.20 -4.08
N GLY A 19 4.44 16.07 -3.76
CA GLY A 19 5.90 15.98 -3.69
C GLY A 19 6.57 16.29 -5.02
N ARG A 20 6.04 15.75 -6.13
CA ARG A 20 6.53 16.02 -7.50
C ARG A 20 6.39 17.51 -7.86
N GLU A 21 5.25 18.12 -7.55
CA GLU A 21 5.01 19.55 -7.81
C GLU A 21 6.00 20.46 -7.06
N ASN A 22 6.38 20.07 -5.83
CA ASN A 22 7.28 20.83 -4.98
C ASN A 22 8.75 20.41 -5.11
N LYS A 23 9.10 19.53 -6.06
CA LYS A 23 10.45 19.01 -6.28
C LYS A 23 11.06 18.34 -5.03
N VAL A 24 10.21 17.73 -4.21
CA VAL A 24 10.62 16.96 -3.02
C VAL A 24 10.87 15.51 -3.43
N PRO A 25 12.06 14.93 -3.17
CA PRO A 25 12.32 13.53 -3.45
C PRO A 25 11.55 12.63 -2.47
N MET A 26 10.58 11.89 -3.01
CA MET A 26 9.67 11.02 -2.24
C MET A 26 9.95 9.53 -2.51
N ASP A 27 11.22 9.13 -2.58
CA ASP A 27 11.65 7.84 -3.14
C ASP A 27 10.95 6.62 -2.53
N MET A 28 10.89 6.55 -1.19
CA MET A 28 10.19 5.47 -0.49
C MET A 28 8.69 5.48 -0.78
N SER A 29 8.07 6.67 -0.83
CA SER A 29 6.64 6.80 -1.11
C SER A 29 6.32 6.48 -2.56
N ASN A 30 7.20 6.79 -3.51
CA ASN A 30 7.04 6.41 -4.92
C ASN A 30 7.08 4.88 -5.09
N ILE A 31 7.99 4.19 -4.38
CA ILE A 31 8.02 2.72 -4.35
C ILE A 31 6.73 2.17 -3.72
N LEU A 32 6.28 2.77 -2.61
CA LEU A 32 5.03 2.38 -1.95
C LEU A 32 3.82 2.59 -2.88
N GLU A 33 3.73 3.71 -3.60
CA GLU A 33 2.68 4.02 -4.57
C GLU A 33 2.54 2.89 -5.61
N GLN A 34 3.66 2.38 -6.15
CA GLN A 34 3.65 1.25 -7.08
C GLN A 34 3.14 -0.05 -6.45
N ASN A 35 3.55 -0.36 -5.20
CA ASN A 35 3.03 -1.52 -4.49
C ASN A 35 1.52 -1.39 -4.24
N LEU A 36 1.02 -0.20 -3.88
CA LEU A 36 -0.40 0.03 -3.67
C LEU A 36 -1.20 -0.11 -4.97
N ILE A 37 -0.67 0.36 -6.10
CA ILE A 37 -1.26 0.13 -7.43
C ILE A 37 -1.36 -1.37 -7.74
N GLU A 38 -0.31 -2.14 -7.48
CA GLU A 38 -0.34 -3.60 -7.66
C GLU A 38 -1.42 -4.27 -6.81
N ILE A 39 -1.55 -3.86 -5.54
CA ILE A 39 -2.56 -4.40 -4.63
C ILE A 39 -3.98 -4.04 -5.10
N LEU A 40 -4.19 -2.83 -5.60
CA LEU A 40 -5.47 -2.40 -6.17
C LEU A 40 -5.81 -3.23 -7.42
N ASN A 41 -4.84 -3.47 -8.31
CA ASN A 41 -5.02 -4.31 -9.50
C ASN A 41 -5.36 -5.77 -9.17
N ARG A 42 -4.94 -6.27 -8.00
CA ARG A 42 -5.30 -7.59 -7.47
C ARG A 42 -6.70 -7.62 -6.82
N GLY A 43 -7.43 -6.50 -6.80
CA GLY A 43 -8.77 -6.40 -6.21
C GLY A 43 -8.79 -6.37 -4.68
N TRP A 44 -7.66 -6.08 -4.02
CA TRP A 44 -7.55 -6.12 -2.55
C TRP A 44 -7.83 -4.78 -1.87
N GLY A 45 -8.32 -3.77 -2.60
CA GLY A 45 -8.53 -2.40 -2.09
C GLY A 45 -9.46 -2.29 -0.87
N ARG A 46 -10.48 -3.15 -0.77
CA ARG A 46 -11.43 -3.20 0.36
C ARG A 46 -10.90 -3.95 1.59
N LYS A 47 -9.70 -4.56 1.51
CA LYS A 47 -9.05 -5.19 2.67
C LYS A 47 -8.43 -4.12 3.57
N ASN A 48 -8.10 -4.50 4.81
CA ASN A 48 -7.36 -3.64 5.72
C ASN A 48 -6.02 -3.24 5.09
N SER A 49 -5.54 -2.03 5.32
CA SER A 49 -4.26 -1.52 4.81
C SER A 49 -3.06 -2.43 5.11
N GLY A 50 -3.13 -3.24 6.18
CA GLY A 50 -2.14 -4.28 6.49
C GLY A 50 -1.96 -5.37 5.44
N ILE A 51 -2.85 -5.47 4.44
CA ILE A 51 -2.72 -6.41 3.31
C ILE A 51 -1.42 -6.22 2.51
N LEU A 52 -0.78 -5.06 2.59
CA LEU A 52 0.55 -4.83 2.02
C LEU A 52 1.59 -5.88 2.47
N ARG A 53 1.49 -6.38 3.71
CA ARG A 53 2.37 -7.44 4.24
C ARG A 53 2.26 -8.73 3.43
N LYS A 54 1.05 -9.07 2.97
CA LYS A 54 0.82 -10.22 2.10
C LYS A 54 1.54 -10.06 0.77
N LEU A 55 1.47 -8.87 0.15
CA LEU A 55 2.20 -8.60 -1.09
C LEU A 55 3.71 -8.79 -0.91
N ILE A 56 4.27 -8.24 0.17
CA ILE A 56 5.71 -8.33 0.46
C ILE A 56 6.12 -9.79 0.68
N ALA A 57 5.34 -10.54 1.48
CA ALA A 57 5.60 -11.95 1.73
C ALA A 57 5.58 -12.79 0.43
N GLU A 58 4.58 -12.57 -0.44
CA GLU A 58 4.50 -13.26 -1.73
C GLU A 58 5.70 -12.92 -2.63
N LYS A 59 6.16 -11.66 -2.66
CA LYS A 59 7.38 -11.26 -3.38
C LYS A 59 8.65 -11.90 -2.81
N ALA A 60 8.64 -12.23 -1.52
CA ALA A 60 9.72 -12.96 -0.85
C ALA A 60 9.59 -14.49 -0.96
N GLY A 61 8.57 -15.02 -1.65
CA GLY A 61 8.32 -16.45 -1.75
C GLY A 61 7.81 -17.10 -0.45
N ILE A 62 7.24 -16.31 0.45
CA ILE A 62 6.72 -16.75 1.75
C ILE A 62 5.19 -16.85 1.67
N GLU A 63 4.63 -17.98 2.10
CA GLU A 63 3.19 -18.11 2.31
C GLU A 63 2.76 -17.29 3.52
N PHE A 64 1.91 -16.29 3.28
CA PHE A 64 1.36 -15.43 4.32
C PHE A 64 -0.15 -15.38 4.24
N GLU A 65 -0.80 -15.92 5.27
CA GLU A 65 -2.24 -15.84 5.43
C GLU A 65 -2.60 -14.52 6.11
N TYR A 66 -3.33 -13.68 5.39
CA TYR A 66 -3.73 -12.37 5.87
C TYR A 66 -4.78 -12.53 6.96
N ALA A 67 -4.47 -12.06 8.17
CA ALA A 67 -5.43 -11.87 9.25
C ALA A 67 -5.84 -10.38 9.33
N PRO A 68 -7.15 -10.04 9.21
CA PRO A 68 -7.61 -8.68 9.41
C PRO A 68 -7.54 -8.28 10.90
N GLY A 69 -6.40 -7.79 11.36
CA GLY A 69 -6.26 -7.24 12.71
C GLY A 69 -4.84 -6.80 13.04
N GLY A 70 -4.69 -5.52 13.43
CA GLY A 70 -3.49 -5.00 14.12
C GLY A 70 -2.26 -4.74 13.25
N PHE A 71 -1.41 -3.83 13.73
CA PHE A 71 -0.03 -3.67 13.25
C PHE A 71 0.93 -4.72 13.85
N ALA A 72 0.38 -5.70 14.58
CA ALA A 72 1.08 -6.74 15.30
C ALA A 72 1.08 -8.06 14.51
#